data_AF-A0A7S4NKZ0-F1
#
_entry.id   AF-A0A7S4NKZ0-F1
#
_cell.length_a   1.000
_cell.length_b   1.000
_cell.length_c   1.000
_cell.angle_alpha   90.00
_cell.angle_beta   90.00
_cell.angle_gamma   90.00
#
_symmetry.space_group_name_H-M   'P 1'
#
loop_
_entity.id
_entity.type
_entity.pdbx_description
1 polymer ?
#
loop_
_entity_poly.entity_id
_entity_poly.type
_entity_poly.pdbx_seq_one_letter_code
_entity_poly.pdbx_strand_id
1 'polypeptide(L)'
;KAVKELRTGKIFRETAGDGTSSGASKPVTLFSTGCDLLVIPQASIAGKLKSKTLQHHQQVDKTTGSEMWQLFLSSLASSFSDKSVPSPTEVPPPEDPKKEATIGVWDEKEKDKLLGSLNGFALPAQNNPDRILAFGTYGNRQGLDFSSSGPFTLVFEW
;
A
#
# COMPACT_ATOMS: atom_id res chain seq x y z
N LYS A 1 -5.32 -11.94 0.66
CA LYS A 1 -4.15 -12.80 0.99
C LYS A 1 -2.84 -11.99 0.95
N ALA A 2 -2.45 -11.44 -0.21
CA ALA A 2 -1.21 -10.67 -0.37
C ALA A 2 -0.98 -9.56 0.69
N VAL A 3 -1.94 -8.66 0.91
CA VAL A 3 -1.82 -7.57 1.92
C VAL A 3 -1.60 -8.11 3.33
N LYS A 4 -2.26 -9.22 3.69
CA LYS A 4 -2.08 -9.88 5.00
C LYS A 4 -0.64 -10.39 5.14
N GLU A 5 -0.12 -11.05 4.12
CA GLU A 5 1.25 -11.57 4.14
C GLU A 5 2.29 -10.45 4.17
N LEU A 6 2.10 -9.36 3.42
CA LEU A 6 2.95 -8.16 3.51
C LEU A 6 2.94 -7.56 4.94
N ARG A 7 1.80 -7.63 5.64
CA ARG A 7 1.66 -7.13 7.01
C ARG A 7 2.33 -7.99 8.06
N THR A 8 2.17 -9.30 7.96
CA THR A 8 2.62 -10.24 9.00
C THR A 8 3.99 -10.84 8.71
N GLY A 9 4.46 -10.78 7.46
CA GLY A 9 5.71 -11.37 7.00
C GLY A 9 6.91 -10.69 7.65
N LYS A 10 7.66 -11.44 8.46
CA LYS A 10 8.94 -11.00 9.06
C LYS A 10 10.08 -11.24 8.07
N ILE A 11 10.18 -10.38 7.07
CA ILE A 11 11.07 -10.59 5.92
C ILE A 11 12.12 -9.49 5.82
N PHE A 12 11.84 -8.32 6.38
CA PHE A 12 12.74 -7.19 6.40
C PHE A 12 13.70 -7.32 7.58
N ARG A 13 14.79 -6.55 7.53
CA ARG A 13 15.79 -6.49 8.58
C ARG A 13 15.77 -5.09 9.19
N GLU A 14 15.83 -5.03 10.51
CA GLU A 14 16.01 -3.76 11.21
C GLU A 14 17.37 -3.19 10.82
N THR A 15 17.38 -1.96 10.28
CA THR A 15 18.63 -1.23 10.03
C THR A 15 19.24 -0.90 11.37
N ALA A 16 20.34 -1.58 11.71
CA ALA A 16 21.11 -1.24 12.90
C ALA A 16 21.55 0.22 12.78
N GLY A 17 21.05 1.07 13.68
CA GLY A 17 21.57 2.42 13.85
C GLY A 17 23.07 2.35 14.10
N ASP A 18 23.78 3.26 13.44
CA ASP A 18 25.22 3.50 13.47
C ASP A 18 26.01 2.75 14.57
N GLY A 19 26.78 1.74 14.15
CA GLY A 19 28.10 1.54 14.74
C GLY A 19 28.38 0.39 15.71
N THR A 20 27.45 -0.45 16.18
CA THR A 20 27.84 -1.69 16.91
C THR A 20 26.73 -2.74 16.97
N SER A 21 26.88 -3.85 16.24
CA SER A 21 26.75 -5.22 16.78
C SER A 21 26.88 -6.25 15.66
N SER A 22 27.85 -7.13 15.81
CA SER A 22 28.13 -8.29 14.96
C SER A 22 27.10 -9.42 15.14
N GLY A 23 25.81 -9.10 15.14
CA GLY A 23 24.70 -10.04 15.31
C GLY A 23 23.75 -10.00 14.12
N ALA A 24 23.22 -11.16 13.71
CA ALA A 24 22.20 -11.22 12.66
C ALA A 24 20.99 -10.37 13.04
N SER A 25 20.72 -9.31 12.27
CA SER A 25 19.58 -8.40 12.46
C SER A 25 18.27 -9.19 12.55
N LYS A 26 17.45 -8.90 13.56
CA LYS A 26 16.17 -9.58 13.78
C LYS A 26 15.24 -9.38 12.58
N PRO A 27 14.53 -10.43 12.12
CA PRO A 27 13.55 -10.27 11.06
C PRO A 27 12.32 -9.50 11.56
N VAL A 28 11.99 -8.43 10.85
CA VAL A 28 10.92 -7.48 11.15
C VAL A 28 9.90 -7.43 10.01
N THR A 29 8.68 -6.96 10.29
CA THR A 29 7.64 -6.78 9.27
C THR A 29 7.82 -5.44 8.57
N LEU A 30 7.33 -5.32 7.33
CA LEU A 30 7.36 -4.07 6.57
C LEU A 30 6.79 -2.90 7.38
N PHE A 31 5.68 -3.15 8.08
CA PHE A 31 4.97 -2.12 8.84
C PHE A 31 5.71 -1.72 10.12
N SER A 32 6.53 -2.60 10.69
CA SER A 32 7.39 -2.26 11.85
C SER A 32 8.68 -1.52 11.49
N THR A 33 9.08 -1.47 10.21
CA THR A 33 10.31 -0.77 9.79
C THR A 33 10.21 0.75 9.93
N GLY A 34 9.00 1.30 10.02
CA GLY A 34 8.78 2.75 9.97
C GLY A 34 8.99 3.38 8.58
N CYS A 35 9.32 2.60 7.55
CA CYS A 35 9.61 3.14 6.21
C CYS A 35 8.36 3.57 5.43
N ASP A 36 8.58 4.45 4.45
CA ASP A 36 7.62 4.76 3.39
C ASP A 36 7.40 3.57 2.46
N LEU A 37 6.26 3.55 1.78
CA LEU A 37 5.90 2.52 0.82
C LEU A 37 5.50 3.15 -0.52
N LEU A 38 6.23 2.78 -1.57
CA LEU A 38 5.90 3.10 -2.96
C LEU A 38 5.42 1.84 -3.68
N VAL A 39 4.20 1.85 -4.21
CA VAL A 39 3.61 0.73 -4.95
C VAL A 39 3.49 1.07 -6.43
N ILE A 40 4.09 0.25 -7.30
CA ILE A 40 4.06 0.49 -8.74
C ILE A 40 3.32 -0.65 -9.44
N PRO A 41 2.27 -0.38 -10.23
CA PRO A 41 1.61 -1.41 -11.01
C PRO A 41 2.58 -1.90 -12.10
N GLN A 42 2.96 -3.18 -12.06
CA GLN A 42 3.87 -3.77 -13.02
C GLN A 42 3.38 -5.14 -13.51
N ALA A 43 2.58 -5.13 -14.58
CA ALA A 43 2.03 -6.36 -15.15
C ALA A 43 3.09 -7.17 -15.93
N SER A 44 4.16 -6.54 -16.42
CA SER A 44 5.17 -7.21 -17.26
C SER A 44 5.94 -8.32 -16.54
N ILE A 45 5.89 -8.37 -15.21
CA ILE A 45 6.47 -9.44 -14.39
C ILE A 45 5.89 -10.81 -14.75
N ALA A 46 4.63 -10.87 -15.19
CA ALA A 46 3.99 -12.10 -15.66
C ALA A 46 4.40 -12.50 -17.10
N GLY A 47 5.25 -11.70 -17.76
CA GLY A 47 5.73 -11.98 -19.10
C GLY A 47 6.64 -13.22 -19.12
N LYS A 48 6.39 -14.13 -20.06
CA LYS A 48 7.22 -15.32 -20.26
C LYS A 48 7.90 -15.29 -21.61
N LEU A 49 9.18 -15.62 -21.64
CA LEU A 49 9.92 -15.73 -22.89
C LEU A 49 9.38 -16.92 -23.69
N LYS A 50 8.98 -16.68 -24.93
CA LYS A 50 8.66 -17.73 -25.89
C LYS A 50 9.45 -17.48 -27.17
N SER A 51 10.41 -18.37 -27.43
CA SER A 51 11.41 -18.16 -28.48
C SER A 51 12.16 -16.84 -28.25
N LYS A 52 12.06 -15.88 -29.17
CA LYS A 52 12.73 -14.57 -29.10
C LYS A 52 11.81 -13.42 -28.64
N THR A 53 10.58 -13.73 -28.21
CA THR A 53 9.55 -12.72 -27.90
C THR A 53 8.96 -12.96 -26.51
N LEU A 54 8.66 -11.89 -25.78
CA LEU A 54 7.95 -11.94 -24.50
C LEU A 54 6.43 -12.09 -24.73
N GLN A 55 5.82 -13.11 -24.15
CA GLN A 55 4.37 -13.33 -24.19
C GLN A 55 3.72 -13.00 -22.85
N HIS A 56 2.53 -12.41 -22.91
CA HIS A 56 1.82 -11.88 -21.75
C HIS A 56 0.50 -12.61 -21.46
N HIS A 57 0.30 -13.83 -21.96
CA HIS A 57 -0.96 -14.55 -21.81
C HIS A 57 -1.35 -14.87 -20.36
N GLN A 58 -0.41 -14.73 -19.42
CA GLN A 58 -0.68 -14.90 -17.98
C GLN A 58 -1.17 -13.61 -17.30
N GLN A 59 -1.16 -12.48 -18.00
CA GLN A 59 -1.73 -11.24 -17.48
C GLN A 59 -3.26 -11.34 -17.51
N VAL A 60 -3.89 -10.80 -16.47
CA VAL A 60 -5.32 -10.50 -16.50
C VAL A 60 -5.60 -9.41 -17.55
N ASP A 61 -6.84 -9.33 -18.01
CA ASP A 61 -7.25 -8.25 -18.91
C ASP A 61 -7.18 -6.88 -18.20
N LYS A 62 -7.20 -5.81 -18.99
CA LYS A 62 -6.98 -4.45 -18.51
C LYS A 62 -8.01 -4.01 -17.47
N THR A 63 -9.28 -4.34 -17.68
CA THR A 63 -10.39 -3.91 -16.83
C THR A 63 -10.31 -4.61 -15.48
N THR A 64 -10.24 -5.95 -15.51
CA THR A 64 -10.08 -6.76 -14.29
C THR A 64 -8.82 -6.35 -13.52
N GLY A 65 -7.70 -6.13 -14.21
CA GLY A 65 -6.45 -5.68 -13.58
C GLY A 65 -6.56 -4.31 -12.91
N SER A 66 -7.32 -3.37 -13.49
CA SER A 66 -7.57 -2.05 -12.90
C SER A 66 -8.42 -2.15 -11.63
N GLU A 67 -9.46 -2.99 -11.64
CA GLU A 67 -10.31 -3.23 -10.47
C GLU A 67 -9.51 -3.88 -9.33
N MET A 68 -8.72 -4.92 -9.66
CA MET A 68 -7.85 -5.58 -8.69
C MET A 68 -6.81 -4.62 -8.10
N TRP A 69 -6.23 -3.75 -8.92
CA TRP A 69 -5.31 -2.71 -8.45
C TRP A 69 -5.96 -1.75 -7.44
N GLN A 70 -7.17 -1.27 -7.71
CA GLN A 70 -7.90 -0.40 -6.79
C GLN A 70 -8.26 -1.12 -5.48
N LEU A 71 -8.72 -2.37 -5.56
CA LEU A 71 -9.02 -3.20 -4.39
C LEU A 71 -7.75 -3.45 -3.55
N PHE A 72 -6.62 -3.70 -4.20
CA PHE A 72 -5.33 -3.88 -3.54
C PHE A 72 -4.91 -2.61 -2.78
N LEU A 73 -4.93 -1.44 -3.45
CA LEU A 73 -4.57 -0.17 -2.82
C LEU A 73 -5.49 0.17 -1.64
N SER A 74 -6.80 -0.05 -1.78
CA SER A 74 -7.77 0.18 -0.69
C SER A 74 -7.49 -0.72 0.52
N SER A 75 -7.23 -2.01 0.28
CA SER A 75 -6.88 -2.96 1.35
C SER A 75 -5.53 -2.63 2.01
N LEU A 76 -4.56 -2.18 1.22
CA LEU A 76 -3.24 -1.79 1.70
C LEU A 76 -3.30 -0.50 2.53
N ALA A 77 -3.98 0.55 2.07
CA ALA A 77 -4.16 1.80 2.80
C ALA A 77 -4.87 1.58 4.15
N SER A 78 -5.91 0.73 4.14
CA SER A 78 -6.59 0.31 5.37
C SER A 78 -5.65 -0.41 6.35
N SER A 79 -4.71 -1.19 5.83
CA SER A 79 -3.71 -1.91 6.65
C SER A 79 -2.55 -1.03 7.10
N PHE A 80 -2.21 0.01 6.33
CA PHE A 80 -1.12 0.96 6.60
C PHE A 80 -1.50 2.05 7.60
N SER A 81 -2.79 2.31 7.78
CA SER A 81 -3.29 3.33 8.72
C SER A 81 -3.48 2.85 10.16
N ASP A 82 -3.11 1.61 10.54
CA ASP A 82 -3.16 1.05 11.91
C ASP A 82 -4.21 1.71 12.81
N LYS A 83 -5.51 1.44 12.65
CA LYS A 83 -6.52 1.95 13.59
C LYS A 83 -6.26 1.37 14.99
N SER A 84 -5.61 2.12 15.88
CA SER A 84 -6.11 2.29 17.26
C SER A 84 -7.08 3.47 17.22
N VAL A 85 -8.37 3.19 17.31
CA VAL A 85 -9.43 4.19 17.38
C VAL A 85 -9.22 5.04 18.64
N PRO A 86 -9.05 6.38 18.59
CA PRO A 86 -9.39 7.21 19.73
C PRO A 86 -10.92 7.21 19.84
N SER A 87 -11.40 6.76 20.99
CA SER A 87 -12.80 6.87 21.44
C SER A 87 -13.34 8.30 21.22
N PRO A 88 -14.61 8.47 20.80
CA PRO A 88 -15.22 9.78 20.63
C PRO A 88 -15.52 10.42 21.99
N THR A 89 -14.59 11.20 22.50
CA THR A 89 -14.76 12.14 23.62
C THR A 89 -13.65 13.15 23.39
N GLU A 90 -13.84 14.39 22.96
CA GLU A 90 -14.78 15.40 23.41
C GLU A 90 -14.75 16.53 22.36
N VAL A 91 -15.78 16.65 21.52
CA VAL A 91 -16.03 17.85 20.72
C VAL A 91 -17.46 18.26 21.07
N PRO A 92 -17.71 19.50 21.55
CA PRO A 92 -19.04 19.92 21.94
C PRO A 92 -20.01 19.85 20.75
N PRO A 93 -21.31 19.62 21.01
CA PRO A 93 -22.27 19.27 19.98
C PRO A 93 -22.40 20.37 18.92
N PRO A 94 -22.40 20.04 17.61
CA PRO A 94 -22.83 20.99 16.59
C PRO A 94 -24.34 21.24 16.69
N GLU A 95 -24.75 22.53 16.62
CA GLU A 95 -26.12 23.05 16.82
C GLU A 95 -27.15 22.69 15.71
N ASP A 96 -26.93 21.63 14.92
CA ASP A 96 -27.83 21.26 13.82
C ASP A 96 -28.35 19.82 13.93
N PRO A 97 -29.65 19.61 14.20
CA PRO A 97 -30.24 18.30 14.39
C PRO A 97 -30.58 17.69 13.03
N LYS A 98 -29.57 17.18 12.30
CA LYS A 98 -29.69 16.20 11.20
C LYS A 98 -28.32 15.90 10.60
N LYS A 99 -27.49 15.13 11.30
CA LYS A 99 -26.50 14.18 10.76
C LYS A 99 -25.85 13.45 11.91
N GLU A 100 -26.47 12.36 12.34
CA GLU A 100 -25.85 11.36 13.20
C GLU A 100 -24.76 10.65 12.39
N ALA A 101 -23.53 10.67 12.90
CA ALA A 101 -22.42 9.89 12.35
C ALA A 101 -22.59 8.42 12.77
N THR A 102 -23.39 7.68 12.00
CA THR A 102 -23.55 6.24 12.19
C THR A 102 -22.36 5.51 11.59
N ILE A 103 -21.69 4.70 12.42
CA ILE A 103 -20.70 3.71 12.00
C ILE A 103 -21.38 2.74 11.04
N GLY A 104 -21.03 2.77 9.76
CA GLY A 104 -21.73 2.03 8.71
C GLY A 104 -20.78 1.47 7.66
N VAL A 105 -21.10 0.26 7.20
CA VAL A 105 -20.60 -0.38 5.99
C VAL A 105 -20.59 0.64 4.84
N TRP A 106 -19.45 0.73 4.14
CA TRP A 106 -19.21 1.74 3.11
C TRP A 106 -20.13 1.58 1.90
N ASP A 107 -20.79 2.67 1.50
CA ASP A 107 -21.63 2.77 0.29
C ASP A 107 -20.73 2.95 -0.96
N GLU A 108 -21.12 2.34 -2.07
CA GLU A 108 -20.42 2.37 -3.37
C GLU A 108 -20.14 3.79 -3.87
N LYS A 109 -20.99 4.76 -3.50
CA LYS A 109 -20.81 6.18 -3.82
C LYS A 109 -19.65 6.86 -3.08
N GLU A 110 -19.28 6.36 -1.89
CA GLU A 110 -18.14 6.91 -1.13
C GLU A 110 -16.80 6.36 -1.61
N LYS A 111 -16.81 5.12 -2.12
CA LYS A 111 -15.68 4.51 -2.85
C LYS A 111 -15.32 5.33 -4.10
N ASP A 112 -16.31 5.79 -4.86
CA ASP A 112 -16.12 6.66 -6.02
C ASP A 112 -15.61 8.05 -5.66
N LYS A 113 -15.99 8.58 -4.50
CA LYS A 113 -15.49 9.87 -3.99
C LYS A 113 -14.02 9.79 -3.56
N LEU A 114 -13.60 8.65 -2.98
CA LEU A 114 -12.21 8.35 -2.70
C LEU A 114 -11.42 8.11 -4.00
N LEU A 115 -11.95 7.32 -4.94
CA LEU A 115 -11.35 7.08 -6.26
C LEU A 115 -11.20 8.36 -7.09
N GLY A 116 -12.18 9.27 -7.03
CA GLY A 116 -12.09 10.60 -7.65
C GLY A 116 -11.08 11.54 -6.96
N SER A 117 -10.77 11.29 -5.68
CA SER A 117 -9.78 12.04 -4.88
C SER A 117 -8.36 11.44 -4.98
N LEU A 118 -8.20 10.18 -5.42
CA LEU A 118 -6.91 9.51 -5.64
C LEU A 118 -6.15 10.02 -6.88
N ASN A 119 -6.50 11.21 -7.38
CA ASN A 119 -5.67 12.00 -8.30
C ASN A 119 -4.40 12.59 -7.63
N GLY A 120 -4.18 12.32 -6.33
CA GLY A 120 -3.00 12.71 -5.56
C GLY A 120 -2.04 11.54 -5.32
N PHE A 121 -0.76 11.77 -5.59
CA PHE A 121 0.37 10.83 -5.56
C PHE A 121 0.73 10.23 -4.18
N ALA A 122 0.07 10.62 -3.09
CA ALA A 122 0.41 10.19 -1.74
C ALA A 122 -0.79 10.31 -0.79
N LEU A 123 -0.99 9.30 0.06
CA LEU A 123 -1.86 9.40 1.23
C LEU A 123 -0.97 9.48 2.48
N PRO A 124 -1.12 10.52 3.34
CA PRO A 124 -0.47 10.53 4.64
C PRO A 124 -1.06 9.42 5.52
N ALA A 125 -0.21 8.64 6.19
CA ALA A 125 -0.68 7.68 7.18
C ALA A 125 -1.25 8.45 8.39
N GLN A 126 -2.57 8.37 8.61
CA GLN A 126 -3.24 9.16 9.64
C GLN A 126 -2.75 8.91 11.08
N ASN A 127 -2.04 7.81 11.33
CA ASN A 127 -1.54 7.43 12.67
C ASN A 127 -0.01 7.48 12.81
N ASN A 128 0.69 7.91 11.77
CA ASN A 128 2.09 8.34 11.84
C ASN A 128 2.32 9.34 10.70
N PRO A 129 2.32 10.67 10.98
CA PRO A 129 2.43 11.69 9.93
C PRO A 129 3.72 11.57 9.10
N ASP A 130 4.72 10.83 9.59
CA ASP A 130 6.02 10.65 8.96
C ASP A 130 6.09 9.48 7.96
N ARG A 131 4.98 8.77 7.71
CA ARG A 131 4.95 7.64 6.77
C ARG A 131 4.05 7.90 5.57
N ILE A 132 4.63 7.73 4.39
CA ILE A 132 4.01 7.99 3.10
C ILE A 132 3.66 6.66 2.43
N LEU A 133 2.38 6.51 2.06
CA LEU A 133 1.96 5.52 1.07
C LEU A 133 1.75 6.21 -0.28
N ALA A 134 2.68 5.98 -1.20
CA ALA A 134 2.62 6.47 -2.58
C ALA A 134 2.35 5.32 -3.55
N PHE A 135 1.70 5.60 -4.67
CA PHE A 135 1.43 4.59 -5.68
C PHE A 135 1.35 5.15 -7.10
N GLY A 136 1.70 4.33 -8.09
CA GLY A 136 1.62 4.67 -9.50
C GLY A 136 0.20 4.62 -10.06
N THR A 137 -0.06 5.40 -11.12
CA THR A 137 -1.34 5.35 -11.83
C THR A 137 -1.39 4.13 -12.76
N TYR A 138 -2.39 3.27 -12.60
CA TYR A 138 -2.56 2.09 -13.45
C TYR A 138 -2.75 2.47 -14.92
N GLY A 139 -2.06 1.75 -15.82
CA GLY A 139 -2.11 2.00 -17.26
C GLY A 139 -1.19 3.11 -17.78
N ASN A 140 -0.60 3.93 -16.90
CA ASN A 140 0.38 4.94 -17.29
C ASN A 140 1.80 4.35 -17.41
N ARG A 141 2.70 5.08 -18.08
CA ARG A 141 4.14 4.81 -18.03
C ARG A 141 4.65 5.13 -16.62
N GLN A 142 5.26 4.15 -15.98
CA GLN A 142 5.82 4.28 -14.63
C GLN A 142 7.26 4.83 -14.71
N GLY A 143 7.40 6.15 -14.87
CA GLY A 143 8.70 6.80 -14.76
C GLY A 143 9.19 6.72 -13.32
N LEU A 144 10.39 6.19 -13.10
CA LEU A 144 10.96 6.01 -11.77
C LEU A 144 12.43 6.42 -11.79
N ASP A 145 12.82 7.26 -10.84
CA ASP A 145 14.22 7.46 -10.44
C ASP A 145 14.41 6.76 -9.10
N PHE A 146 15.38 5.84 -9.03
CA PHE A 146 15.57 4.95 -7.89
C PHE A 146 17.05 4.75 -7.61
N SER A 147 17.44 4.94 -6.36
CA SER A 147 18.77 4.63 -5.86
C SER A 147 18.68 3.72 -4.64
N SER A 148 19.66 2.82 -4.49
CA SER A 148 19.74 1.90 -3.36
C SER A 148 21.20 1.52 -3.11
N SER A 149 21.57 1.37 -1.84
CA SER A 149 22.89 0.88 -1.40
C SER A 149 23.06 -0.64 -1.55
N GLY A 150 22.03 -1.33 -2.03
CA GLY A 150 21.99 -2.77 -2.17
C GLY A 150 20.54 -3.25 -2.11
N PRO A 151 19.83 -3.33 -3.25
CA PRO A 151 18.42 -3.67 -3.23
C PRO A 151 18.28 -5.11 -2.74
N PHE A 152 17.69 -5.28 -1.57
CA PHE A 152 17.30 -6.59 -1.04
C PHE A 152 16.05 -7.07 -1.77
N THR A 153 16.18 -7.35 -3.07
CA THR A 153 15.08 -7.70 -3.95
C THR A 153 14.47 -9.05 -3.56
N LEU A 154 13.16 -9.06 -3.40
CA LEU A 154 12.37 -10.23 -3.03
C LEU A 154 11.25 -10.44 -4.05
N VAL A 155 10.90 -11.71 -4.28
CA VAL A 155 9.79 -12.08 -5.16
C VAL A 155 8.84 -12.97 -4.37
N PHE A 156 7.56 -12.63 -4.39
CA PHE A 156 6.47 -13.40 -3.79
C PHE A 156 5.48 -13.79 -4.87
N GLU A 157 4.95 -15.01 -4.78
CA GLU A 157 3.88 -15.51 -5.65
C GLU A 157 2.71 -15.92 -4.76
N TRP A 158 1.49 -15.51 -5.11
CA TRP A 158 0.30 -15.60 -4.25
C TRP A 158 -0.85 -16.38 -4.85
#